data_AF-A0A950DMD6-F1
#
_entry.id   AF-A0A950DMD6-F1
#
_cell.length_a   1.000
_cell.length_b   1.000
_cell.length_c   1.000
_cell.angle_alpha   90.00
_cell.angle_beta   90.00
_cell.angle_gamma   90.00
#
_symmetry.space_group_name_H-M   'P 1'
#
loop_
_entity.id
_entity.type
_entity.pdbx_description
1 polymer ?
#
loop_
_entity_poly.entity_id
_entity_poly.type
_entity_poly.pdbx_seq_one_letter_code
_entity_poly.pdbx_strand_id
1 'polypeptide(L)'
;MLQSIPSGIYEASAIDGSGAVADFVRLTLPLVLPPLMPILISSFAFNFNNFNLIYLLTGGGPKMVGGGIAGETDLLVNYTFNIAFRDSGTNFGLASAIATLLFFIVGFLAWINLRLSGRSVKI
;
A
#
# COMPACT_ATOMS: atom_id res chain seq x y z
N MET A 1 -3.96 -12.23 -16.12
CA MET A 1 -5.16 -11.74 -15.43
C MET A 1 -6.13 -11.04 -16.37
N LEU A 2 -5.65 -10.25 -17.35
CA LEU A 2 -6.53 -9.80 -18.45
C LEU A 2 -6.85 -10.90 -19.48
N GLN A 3 -5.90 -11.80 -19.74
CA GLN A 3 -6.08 -12.92 -20.69
C GLN A 3 -7.07 -14.00 -20.23
N SER A 4 -7.48 -13.98 -18.95
CA SER A 4 -8.43 -14.95 -18.40
C SER A 4 -9.89 -14.53 -18.60
N ILE A 5 -10.16 -13.35 -19.15
CA ILE A 5 -11.52 -12.91 -19.48
C ILE A 5 -11.89 -13.47 -20.86
N PRO A 6 -12.93 -14.31 -20.99
CA PRO A 6 -13.37 -14.83 -22.28
C PRO A 6 -13.74 -13.70 -23.25
N SER A 7 -13.28 -13.76 -24.50
CA SER A 7 -13.56 -12.76 -25.54
C SER A 7 -15.06 -12.58 -25.81
N GLY A 8 -15.85 -13.65 -25.65
CA GLY A 8 -17.30 -13.64 -25.85
C GLY A 8 -18.06 -12.66 -24.93
N ILE A 9 -17.49 -12.30 -23.77
CA ILE A 9 -18.06 -11.30 -22.85
C ILE A 9 -18.02 -9.90 -23.48
N TYR A 10 -16.95 -9.57 -24.21
CA TYR A 10 -16.81 -8.29 -24.91
C TYR A 10 -17.60 -8.27 -26.23
N GLU A 11 -17.68 -9.41 -26.94
CA GLU A 11 -18.52 -9.54 -28.13
C GLU A 11 -20.01 -9.36 -27.81
N ALA A 12 -20.49 -9.94 -26.69
CA ALA A 12 -21.85 -9.71 -26.22
C ALA A 12 -22.10 -8.25 -25.84
N SER A 13 -21.16 -7.61 -25.14
CA SER A 13 -21.26 -6.18 -24.77
C SER A 13 -21.31 -5.26 -26.00
N ALA A 14 -20.57 -5.61 -27.05
CA ALA A 14 -20.59 -4.90 -28.33
C ALA A 14 -21.92 -5.04 -29.06
N ILE A 15 -22.58 -6.21 -28.98
CA ILE A 15 -23.94 -6.42 -29.52
C ILE A 15 -24.96 -5.58 -28.74
N ASP A 16 -24.79 -5.44 -27.42
CA ASP A 16 -25.62 -4.60 -26.54
C ASP A 16 -25.33 -3.08 -26.66
N GLY A 17 -24.41 -2.68 -27.55
CA GLY A 17 -24.09 -1.27 -27.82
C GLY A 17 -23.34 -0.55 -26.68
N SER A 18 -22.71 -1.29 -25.79
CA SER A 18 -21.90 -0.73 -24.70
C SER A 18 -20.61 -0.10 -25.22
N GLY A 19 -20.23 1.05 -24.64
CA GLY A 19 -18.98 1.74 -24.99
C GLY A 19 -17.78 1.23 -24.19
N ALA A 20 -16.55 1.44 -24.70
CA ALA A 20 -15.32 0.93 -24.09
C ALA A 20 -15.10 1.30 -22.61
N VAL A 21 -15.56 2.49 -22.18
CA VAL A 21 -15.49 2.91 -20.77
C VAL A 21 -16.49 2.14 -19.90
N ALA A 22 -17.70 1.91 -20.41
CA ALA A 22 -18.71 1.11 -19.72
C ALA A 22 -18.23 -0.34 -19.59
N ASP A 23 -17.59 -0.88 -20.63
CA ASP A 23 -16.99 -2.22 -20.61
C ASP A 23 -15.86 -2.31 -19.59
N PHE A 24 -14.96 -1.33 -19.56
CA PHE A 24 -13.88 -1.32 -18.59
C PHE A 24 -14.40 -1.32 -17.14
N VAL A 25 -15.35 -0.44 -16.81
CA VAL A 25 -15.85 -0.30 -15.43
C VAL A 25 -16.77 -1.45 -15.01
N ARG A 26 -17.60 -1.98 -15.93
CA ARG A 26 -18.62 -2.98 -15.60
C ARG A 26 -18.18 -4.43 -15.84
N LEU A 27 -17.23 -4.65 -16.75
CA LEU A 27 -16.78 -5.99 -17.11
C LEU A 27 -15.34 -6.20 -16.66
N THR A 28 -14.39 -5.42 -17.19
CA THR A 28 -12.95 -5.65 -16.95
C THR A 28 -12.59 -5.44 -15.48
N LEU A 29 -12.92 -4.29 -14.90
CA LEU A 29 -12.55 -3.90 -13.55
C LEU A 29 -13.05 -4.92 -12.50
N PRO A 30 -14.35 -5.28 -12.42
CA PRO A 30 -14.83 -6.22 -11.40
C PRO A 30 -14.32 -7.66 -11.59
N LEU A 31 -13.94 -8.06 -12.80
CA LEU A 31 -13.36 -9.39 -13.05
C LEU A 31 -11.87 -9.46 -12.67
N VAL A 32 -11.14 -8.35 -12.83
CA VAL A 32 -9.70 -8.30 -12.54
C VAL A 32 -9.42 -7.88 -11.10
N LEU A 33 -10.34 -7.18 -10.42
CA LEU A 33 -10.16 -6.73 -9.03
C LEU A 33 -9.87 -7.88 -8.06
N PRO A 34 -10.66 -8.98 -8.01
CA PRO A 34 -10.49 -10.02 -7.00
C PRO A 34 -9.08 -10.63 -6.94
N PRO A 35 -8.44 -11.01 -8.06
CA PRO A 35 -7.07 -11.50 -8.02
C PRO A 35 -6.01 -10.39 -7.89
N LEU A 36 -6.33 -9.12 -8.18
CA LEU A 36 -5.42 -7.99 -7.93
C LEU A 36 -5.38 -7.55 -6.47
N MET A 37 -6.47 -7.71 -5.71
CA MET A 37 -6.58 -7.22 -4.33
C MET A 37 -5.41 -7.66 -3.42
N PRO A 38 -4.97 -8.94 -3.40
CA PRO A 38 -3.81 -9.34 -2.60
C PRO A 38 -2.54 -8.60 -3.01
N ILE A 39 -2.31 -8.43 -4.32
CA ILE A 39 -1.13 -7.74 -4.85
C ILE A 39 -1.15 -6.26 -4.45
N LEU A 40 -2.31 -5.61 -4.55
CA LEU A 40 -2.49 -4.21 -4.16
C LEU A 40 -2.23 -3.99 -2.67
N ILE A 41 -2.77 -4.85 -1.81
CA ILE A 41 -2.55 -4.75 -0.36
C ILE A 41 -1.09 -5.00 -0.01
N SER A 42 -0.45 -5.99 -0.64
CA SER A 42 0.98 -6.26 -0.45
C SER A 42 1.85 -5.08 -0.88
N SER A 43 1.55 -4.49 -2.04
CA SER A 43 2.25 -3.30 -2.55
C SER A 43 2.04 -2.10 -1.62
N PHE A 44 0.83 -1.89 -1.12
CA PHE A 44 0.55 -0.84 -0.14
C PHE A 44 1.36 -1.04 1.15
N ALA A 45 1.35 -2.25 1.72
CA ALA A 45 2.10 -2.57 2.94
C ALA A 45 3.62 -2.38 2.77
N PHE A 46 4.15 -2.77 1.59
CA PHE A 46 5.54 -2.55 1.22
C PHE A 46 5.89 -1.06 1.14
N ASN A 47 5.07 -0.27 0.43
CA ASN A 47 5.31 1.17 0.29
C ASN A 47 5.13 1.93 1.62
N PHE A 48 4.21 1.51 2.48
CA PHE A 48 3.95 2.11 3.79
C PHE A 48 5.18 2.07 4.71
N ASN A 49 6.06 1.06 4.56
CA ASN A 49 7.28 0.90 5.36
C ASN A 49 8.56 1.09 4.54
N ASN A 50 8.50 1.82 3.42
CA ASN A 50 9.65 1.96 2.52
C ASN A 50 10.68 2.98 3.04
N PHE A 51 11.34 2.62 4.14
CA PHE A 51 12.33 3.45 4.81
C PHE A 51 13.46 3.87 3.86
N ASN A 52 14.02 2.92 3.11
CA ASN A 52 15.18 3.15 2.25
C ASN A 52 14.91 4.20 1.17
N LEU A 53 13.73 4.14 0.54
CA LEU A 53 13.39 5.08 -0.52
C LEU A 53 13.38 6.52 0.00
N ILE A 54 12.69 6.78 1.11
CA ILE A 54 12.62 8.13 1.67
C ILE A 54 13.96 8.55 2.27
N TYR A 55 14.63 7.67 3.00
CA TYR A 55 15.90 7.98 3.65
C TYR A 55 16.99 8.36 2.64
N LEU A 56 17.06 7.65 1.52
CA LEU A 56 18.07 7.89 0.49
C LEU A 56 17.70 9.02 -0.48
N LEU A 57 16.43 9.13 -0.87
CA LEU A 57 16.01 10.08 -1.89
C LEU A 57 15.79 11.49 -1.35
N THR A 58 15.06 11.61 -0.24
CA THR A 58 14.68 12.91 0.33
C THR A 58 15.26 13.16 1.72
N GLY A 59 15.72 12.09 2.40
CA GLY A 59 16.14 12.15 3.80
C GLY A 59 15.02 12.62 4.74
N GLY A 60 13.76 12.53 4.31
CA GLY A 60 12.59 13.07 5.00
C GLY A 60 12.22 14.51 4.63
N GLY A 61 13.08 15.23 3.91
CA GLY A 61 12.88 16.64 3.62
C GLY A 61 11.68 16.95 2.70
N PRO A 62 11.24 18.22 2.62
CA PRO A 62 11.71 19.37 3.42
C PRO A 62 11.31 19.26 4.90
N LYS A 63 11.93 20.07 5.78
CA LYS A 63 11.58 20.07 7.20
C LYS A 63 10.16 20.57 7.40
N MET A 64 9.38 19.87 8.22
CA MET A 64 8.01 20.25 8.52
C MET A 64 7.97 21.48 9.43
N VAL A 65 7.22 22.51 9.02
CA VAL A 65 7.09 23.75 9.82
C VAL A 65 6.26 23.45 11.07
N GLY A 66 6.87 23.62 12.25
CA GLY A 66 6.24 23.27 13.53
C GLY A 66 6.30 21.78 13.90
N GLY A 67 6.90 20.94 13.05
CA GLY A 67 6.98 19.48 13.23
C GLY A 67 8.20 18.97 14.01
N GLY A 68 9.05 19.87 14.53
CA GLY A 68 10.29 19.49 15.22
C GLY A 68 11.28 18.81 14.28
N ILE A 69 11.61 17.54 14.56
CA ILE A 69 12.54 16.72 13.79
C ILE A 69 11.89 15.98 12.61
N ALA A 70 10.56 16.07 12.46
CA ALA A 70 9.85 15.47 11.35
C ALA A 70 10.05 16.27 10.05
N GLY A 71 10.17 15.54 8.94
CA GLY A 71 10.09 16.11 7.61
C GLY A 71 8.76 15.84 6.92
N GLU A 72 8.42 16.66 5.91
CA GLU A 72 7.16 16.58 5.16
C GLU A 72 7.01 15.29 4.35
N THR A 73 8.12 14.63 4.01
CA THR A 73 8.11 13.36 3.26
C THR A 73 8.44 12.16 4.15
N ASP A 74 8.63 12.35 5.46
CA ASP A 74 8.92 11.25 6.37
C ASP A 74 7.73 10.28 6.46
N LEU A 75 7.99 9.00 6.21
CA LEU A 75 7.10 7.93 6.67
C LEU A 75 7.25 7.77 8.18
N LEU A 76 6.24 7.17 8.83
CA LEU A 76 6.29 6.84 10.25
C LEU A 76 7.56 6.06 10.64
N VAL A 77 8.05 5.18 9.77
CA VAL A 77 9.30 4.43 9.98
C VAL A 77 10.54 5.35 9.94
N ASN A 78 10.57 6.33 9.04
CA ASN A 78 11.63 7.34 8.96
C ASN A 78 11.62 8.26 10.18
N TYR A 79 10.44 8.73 10.58
CA TYR A 79 10.26 9.55 11.77
C TYR A 79 10.71 8.82 13.05
N THR A 80 10.31 7.55 13.20
CA THR A 80 10.73 6.69 14.33
C THR A 80 12.26 6.57 14.39
N PHE A 81 12.90 6.37 13.23
CA PHE A 81 14.36 6.33 13.13
C PHE A 81 15.01 7.67 13.52
N ASN A 82 14.45 8.79 13.06
CA ASN A 82 14.95 10.12 13.38
C ASN A 82 14.88 10.41 14.89
N ILE A 83 13.79 10.02 15.57
CA ILE A 83 13.67 10.12 17.04
C ILE A 83 14.70 9.26 17.77
N ALA A 84 14.91 8.03 17.30
CA ALA A 84 15.80 7.07 17.96
C ALA A 84 17.28 7.43 17.82
N PHE A 85 17.69 7.97 16.66
CA PHE A 85 19.11 8.06 16.30
C PHE A 85 19.61 9.45 15.87
N ARG A 86 18.72 10.39 15.50
CA ARG A 86 19.14 11.72 15.01
C ARG A 86 18.80 12.85 15.98
N ASP A 87 17.88 12.62 16.92
CA ASP A 87 17.60 13.59 17.97
C ASP A 87 18.77 13.66 18.96
N SER A 88 19.14 14.87 19.39
CA SER A 88 20.29 15.10 20.27
C SER A 88 20.08 14.57 21.70
N GLY A 89 18.84 14.16 22.03
CA GLY A 89 18.49 13.33 23.18
C GLY A 89 17.71 12.12 22.69
N THR A 90 18.41 11.03 22.38
CA THR A 90 17.83 9.79 21.82
C THR A 90 16.67 9.26 22.66
N ASN A 91 15.44 9.51 22.22
CA ASN A 91 14.20 9.14 22.91
C ASN A 91 13.77 7.72 22.54
N PHE A 92 14.55 6.72 22.98
CA PHE A 92 14.28 5.31 22.67
C PHE A 92 12.90 4.84 23.13
N GLY A 93 12.39 5.33 24.27
CA GLY A 93 11.06 4.96 24.76
C GLY A 93 9.94 5.37 23.80
N LEU A 94 10.02 6.59 23.25
CA LEU A 94 9.04 7.09 22.29
C LEU A 94 9.19 6.37 20.94
N ALA A 95 10.43 6.15 20.48
CA ALA A 95 10.68 5.39 19.26
C ALA A 95 10.16 3.94 19.34
N SER A 96 10.39 3.23 20.45
CA SER A 96 9.88 1.88 20.65
C SER A 96 8.35 1.83 20.72
N ALA A 97 7.69 2.84 21.30
CA ALA A 97 6.23 2.93 21.30
C ALA A 97 5.67 3.07 19.87
N ILE A 98 6.26 3.95 19.05
CA ILE A 98 5.84 4.11 17.65
C ILE A 98 6.15 2.86 16.83
N ALA A 99 7.32 2.23 17.02
CA ALA A 99 7.66 0.97 16.36
C ALA A 99 6.67 -0.16 16.69
N THR A 100 6.21 -0.23 17.95
CA THR A 100 5.20 -1.20 18.38
C THR A 100 3.84 -0.94 17.70
N LEU A 101 3.45 0.33 17.58
CA LEU A 101 2.23 0.73 16.87
C LEU A 101 2.33 0.38 15.37
N LEU A 102 3.48 0.62 14.75
CA LEU A 102 3.75 0.21 13.36
C LEU A 102 3.66 -1.30 13.19
N PHE A 103 4.22 -2.08 14.12
CA PHE A 103 4.11 -3.53 14.09
C PHE A 103 2.66 -4.02 14.03
N PHE A 104 1.77 -3.43 14.84
CA PHE A 104 0.35 -3.79 14.81
C PHE A 104 -0.35 -3.38 13.51
N ILE A 105 -0.06 -2.20 12.95
CA ILE A 105 -0.64 -1.75 11.68
C ILE A 105 -0.23 -2.68 10.54
N VAL A 106 1.07 -2.96 10.43
CA VAL A 106 1.61 -3.80 9.35
C VAL A 106 1.20 -5.25 9.54
N GLY A 107 1.23 -5.75 10.77
CA GLY A 107 0.74 -7.09 11.10
C GLY A 107 -0.74 -7.27 10.76
N PHE A 108 -1.57 -6.26 11.01
CA PHE A 108 -2.98 -6.27 10.62
C PHE A 108 -3.17 -6.28 9.09
N LEU A 109 -2.41 -5.45 8.37
CA LEU A 109 -2.43 -5.44 6.89
C LEU A 109 -1.97 -6.78 6.31
N ALA A 110 -0.90 -7.36 6.87
CA ALA A 110 -0.40 -8.68 6.47
C ALA A 110 -1.44 -9.77 6.76
N TRP A 111 -2.12 -9.71 7.89
CA TRP A 111 -3.19 -10.65 8.22
C TRP A 111 -4.37 -10.56 7.26
N ILE A 112 -4.81 -9.34 6.90
CA ILE A 112 -5.83 -9.14 5.86
C ILE A 112 -5.36 -9.72 4.53
N ASN A 113 -4.10 -9.45 4.15
CA ASN A 113 -3.51 -9.94 2.91
C ASN A 113 -3.55 -11.47 2.83
N LEU A 114 -3.10 -12.15 3.90
CA LEU A 114 -3.12 -13.61 4.00
C LEU A 114 -4.54 -14.18 3.96
N ARG A 115 -5.52 -13.51 4.60
CA ARG A 115 -6.93 -13.94 4.56
C ARG A 115 -7.56 -13.82 3.17
N LEU A 116 -7.22 -12.77 2.42
CA LEU A 116 -7.72 -12.57 1.06
C LEU A 116 -7.00 -13.49 0.06
N SER A 117 -5.68 -13.62 0.19
CA SER A 117 -4.87 -14.51 -0.65
C SER A 117 -5.25 -15.99 -0.45
N GLY A 118 -5.53 -16.40 0.79
CA GLY A 118 -6.02 -17.74 1.10
C GLY A 118 -7.41 -18.07 0.51
N ARG A 119 -8.21 -17.06 0.14
CA ARG A 119 -9.48 -17.25 -0.60
C ARG A 119 -9.24 -17.40 -2.11
N SER A 120 -8.19 -16.79 -2.66
CA SER A 120 -7.84 -16.91 -4.08
C SER A 120 -7.18 -18.24 -4.46
N VAL A 121 -6.58 -18.97 -3.51
CA VAL A 121 -5.98 -20.31 -3.76
C VAL A 121 -7.03 -21.43 -3.80
N LYS A 122 -8.28 -21.15 -3.39
CA LYS A 122 -9.38 -22.13 -3.34
C LYS A 122 -10.35 -22.06 -4.53
N ILE A 123 -9.99 -21.34 -5.60
CA ILE A 123 -10.77 -21.23 -6.84
C ILE A 123 -10.05 -22.00 -7.94
#